data_AF-A0A1M4YL79-F1
#
_entry.id   AF-A0A1M4YL79-F1
#
_cell.length_a   1.000
_cell.length_b   1.000
_cell.length_c   1.000
_cell.angle_alpha   90.00
_cell.angle_beta   90.00
_cell.angle_gamma   90.00
#
_symmetry.space_group_name_H-M   'P 1'
#
loop_
_entity.id
_entity.type
_entity.pdbx_description
1 polymer ?
#
loop_
_entity_poly.entity_id
_entity_poly.type
_entity_poly.pdbx_seq_one_letter_code
_entity_poly.pdbx_strand_id
1 'polypeptide(L)'
;MHPYRMQQLIKERGKDIVINVHHRTSIYQTIERLLRDEAIQVMQKQRQPGKPDFTIYTITDRGKETVYKWLREMLSTPKDEFFDFPAAISFLALLPPEEVIKELQKRISILQTKLENSRKSTKESIADGLPRLFLLEIEYQQVLQHAELMWLKDIVQSIQSHQIWWDREWLEKIAQKFTSAEEE
;
A
#
# COMPACT_ATOMS: atom_id res chain seq x y z
N MET A 1 16.28 -21.20 3.47
CA MET A 1 16.20 -20.07 4.41
C MET A 1 15.27 -20.41 5.57
N HIS A 2 15.58 -19.92 6.77
CA HIS A 2 14.73 -20.06 7.97
C HIS A 2 13.68 -18.93 8.05
N PRO A 3 12.45 -19.16 8.57
CA PRO A 3 11.40 -18.14 8.67
C PRO A 3 11.85 -16.84 9.33
N TYR A 4 12.64 -16.93 10.42
CA TYR A 4 13.16 -15.75 11.11
C TYR A 4 14.06 -14.89 10.20
N ARG A 5 14.95 -15.53 9.42
CA ARG A 5 15.82 -14.80 8.49
C ARG A 5 15.04 -14.20 7.32
N MET A 6 13.96 -14.86 6.87
CA MET A 6 13.05 -14.28 5.88
C MET A 6 12.43 -12.99 6.40
N GLN A 7 11.91 -13.00 7.64
CA GLN A 7 11.34 -11.79 8.26
C GLN A 7 12.37 -10.66 8.36
N GLN A 8 13.58 -11.00 8.80
CA GLN A 8 14.66 -10.02 8.94
C GLN A 8 15.03 -9.41 7.57
N LEU A 9 15.17 -10.24 6.53
CA LEU A 9 15.50 -9.77 5.18
C LEU A 9 14.39 -8.92 4.55
N ILE A 10 13.12 -9.17 4.85
CA ILE A 10 12.01 -8.32 4.38
C ILE A 10 12.19 -6.89 4.91
N LYS A 11 12.50 -6.74 6.20
CA LYS A 11 12.75 -5.44 6.84
C LYS A 11 14.07 -4.81 6.40
N GLU A 12 15.17 -5.58 6.41
CA GLU A 12 16.50 -5.10 5.99
C GLU A 12 16.49 -4.58 4.54
N ARG A 13 15.63 -5.12 3.69
CA ARG A 13 15.48 -4.71 2.29
C ARG A 13 14.34 -3.71 2.07
N GLY A 14 13.75 -3.18 3.13
CA GLY A 14 12.65 -2.22 3.09
C GLY A 14 11.41 -2.73 2.36
N LYS A 15 11.21 -4.04 2.23
CA LYS A 15 10.06 -4.60 1.51
C LYS A 15 8.76 -4.48 2.32
N ASP A 16 8.86 -4.27 3.63
CA ASP A 16 7.73 -3.94 4.49
C ASP A 16 7.03 -2.62 4.13
N ILE A 17 7.63 -1.77 3.28
CA ILE A 17 6.97 -0.56 2.75
C ILE A 17 5.92 -0.87 1.67
N VAL A 18 6.05 -2.00 0.97
CA VAL A 18 5.15 -2.41 -0.12
C VAL A 18 4.32 -3.65 0.19
N ILE A 19 4.66 -4.40 1.26
CA ILE A 19 3.92 -5.57 1.70
C ILE A 19 3.69 -5.55 3.21
N ASN A 20 2.46 -5.84 3.62
CA ASN A 20 2.12 -5.95 5.03
C ASN A 20 2.64 -7.27 5.61
N VAL A 21 3.74 -7.22 6.36
CA VAL A 21 4.34 -8.39 7.05
C VAL A 21 4.44 -8.17 8.56
N HIS A 22 3.41 -7.56 9.15
CA HIS A 22 3.45 -7.12 10.55
C HIS A 22 3.42 -8.28 11.56
N HIS A 23 2.78 -9.41 11.24
CA HIS A 23 2.58 -10.52 12.20
C HIS A 23 3.49 -11.72 11.94
N ARG A 24 4.19 -12.21 12.97
CA ARG A 24 5.00 -13.44 12.86
C ARG A 24 4.18 -14.64 12.40
N THR A 25 2.94 -14.76 12.86
CA THR A 25 2.03 -15.85 12.52
C THR A 25 1.72 -15.91 11.02
N SER A 26 1.64 -14.77 10.33
CA SER A 26 1.34 -14.74 8.89
C SER A 26 2.47 -15.35 8.06
N ILE A 27 3.72 -15.23 8.50
CA ILE A 27 4.88 -15.84 7.82
C ILE A 27 4.80 -17.36 7.91
N TYR A 28 4.52 -17.91 9.10
CA TYR A 28 4.41 -19.36 9.27
C TYR A 28 3.23 -19.95 8.48
N GLN A 29 2.06 -19.30 8.52
CA GLN A 29 0.91 -19.70 7.72
C GLN A 29 1.19 -19.64 6.22
N THR A 30 1.92 -18.61 5.76
CA THR A 30 2.33 -18.50 4.36
C THR A 30 3.28 -19.62 3.97
N ILE A 31 4.24 -19.98 4.82
CA ILE A 31 5.17 -21.08 4.59
C ILE A 31 4.42 -22.42 4.52
N GLU A 32 3.48 -22.67 5.44
CA GLU A 32 2.64 -23.87 5.40
C GLU A 32 1.85 -23.97 4.09
N ARG A 33 1.25 -22.85 3.63
CA ARG A 33 0.56 -22.81 2.35
C ARG A 33 1.51 -23.10 1.18
N LEU A 34 2.66 -22.44 1.14
CA LEU A 34 3.66 -22.65 0.08
C LEU A 34 4.22 -24.08 0.05
N LEU A 35 4.30 -24.76 1.21
CA LEU A 35 4.65 -26.18 1.29
C LEU A 35 3.53 -27.06 0.72
N ARG A 36 2.28 -26.81 1.12
CA ARG A 36 1.11 -27.55 0.59
C ARG A 36 0.97 -27.39 -0.93
N ASP A 37 1.28 -26.21 -1.45
CA ASP A 37 1.22 -25.90 -2.88
C ASP A 37 2.48 -26.35 -3.65
N GLU A 38 3.43 -27.01 -2.97
CA GLU A 38 4.72 -27.46 -3.51
C GLU A 38 5.58 -26.34 -4.13
N ALA A 39 5.32 -25.08 -3.76
CA ALA A 39 6.10 -23.93 -4.21
C ALA A 39 7.43 -23.80 -3.46
N ILE A 40 7.51 -24.36 -2.25
CA ILE A 40 8.75 -24.53 -1.49
C ILE A 40 8.85 -25.96 -0.96
N GLN A 41 10.06 -26.38 -0.60
CA GLN A 41 10.33 -27.68 0.01
C GLN A 41 11.30 -27.56 1.18
N VAL A 42 11.29 -28.55 2.08
CA VAL A 42 12.25 -28.64 3.17
C VAL A 42 13.60 -29.10 2.61
N MET A 43 14.61 -28.25 2.74
CA MET A 43 15.99 -28.57 2.35
C MET A 43 16.72 -29.31 3.46
N GLN A 44 16.56 -28.86 4.72
CA GLN A 44 17.24 -29.47 5.86
C GLN A 44 16.43 -29.25 7.14
N LYS A 45 16.39 -30.28 7.99
CA LYS A 45 15.98 -30.18 9.40
C LYS A 45 17.22 -30.43 10.25
N GLN A 46 17.62 -29.46 11.08
CA GLN A 46 18.76 -29.65 11.98
C GLN A 46 18.26 -29.65 13.42
N ARG A 47 18.53 -30.76 14.13
CA ARG A 47 18.30 -30.89 15.57
C ARG A 47 19.63 -30.67 16.28
N GLN A 48 19.70 -29.68 17.16
CA GLN A 48 20.87 -29.48 18.04
C GLN A 48 20.46 -29.71 19.50
N PRO A 49 21.20 -30.54 20.27
CA PRO A 49 20.96 -30.69 21.70
C PRO A 49 21.04 -29.33 22.40
N GLY A 50 19.99 -28.96 23.15
CA GLY A 50 19.93 -27.69 23.89
C GLY A 50 19.52 -26.46 23.07
N LYS A 51 19.17 -26.61 21.78
CA LYS A 51 18.60 -25.54 20.95
C LYS A 51 17.32 -26.00 20.24
N PRO A 52 16.39 -25.08 19.93
CA PRO A 52 15.21 -25.42 19.15
C PRO A 52 15.59 -25.93 17.75
N ASP A 53 14.89 -26.99 17.31
CA ASP A 53 14.96 -27.50 15.94
C ASP A 53 14.73 -26.35 14.93
N PHE A 54 15.56 -26.27 13.89
CA PHE A 54 15.36 -25.28 12.83
C PHE A 54 15.24 -25.94 11.46
N THR A 55 14.26 -25.46 10.67
CA THR A 55 13.93 -25.97 9.34
C THR A 55 14.35 -24.94 8.28
N ILE A 56 15.14 -25.39 7.30
CA ILE A 56 15.55 -24.59 6.15
C ILE A 56 14.68 -24.94 4.96
N TYR A 57 14.03 -23.94 4.37
CA TYR A 57 13.23 -24.08 3.16
C TYR A 57 13.98 -23.65 1.90
N THR A 58 13.72 -24.29 0.77
CA THR A 58 14.19 -23.83 -0.54
C THR A 58 13.02 -23.73 -1.52
N ILE A 59 13.12 -22.83 -2.49
CA ILE A 59 12.10 -22.69 -3.54
C ILE A 59 12.21 -23.86 -4.53
N THR A 60 11.09 -24.40 -4.98
CA THR A 60 11.04 -25.42 -6.04
C THR A 60 11.02 -24.78 -7.42
N ASP A 61 11.22 -25.56 -8.49
CA ASP A 61 11.10 -25.03 -9.86
C ASP A 61 9.66 -24.58 -10.17
N ARG A 62 8.67 -25.31 -9.65
CA ARG A 62 7.26 -24.89 -9.66
C ARG A 62 7.07 -23.54 -8.95
N GLY A 63 7.70 -23.35 -7.79
CA GLY A 63 7.67 -22.07 -7.06
C GLY A 63 8.28 -20.92 -7.85
N LYS A 64 9.40 -21.16 -8.54
CA LYS A 64 10.04 -20.16 -9.42
C LYS A 64 9.13 -19.78 -10.60
N GLU A 65 8.55 -20.76 -11.28
CA GLU A 65 7.63 -20.51 -12.39
C GLU A 65 6.41 -19.72 -11.91
N THR A 66 5.85 -20.10 -10.76
CA THR A 66 4.71 -19.43 -10.14
C THR A 66 5.00 -17.96 -9.86
N VAL A 67 6.15 -17.62 -9.26
CA VAL A 67 6.47 -16.21 -8.98
C VAL A 67 6.70 -15.41 -10.27
N TYR A 68 7.31 -16.00 -11.31
CA TYR A 68 7.49 -15.31 -12.59
C TYR A 68 6.17 -15.09 -13.32
N LYS A 69 5.27 -16.07 -13.31
CA LYS A 69 3.91 -15.92 -13.87
C LYS A 69 3.17 -14.80 -13.16
N TRP A 70 3.17 -14.83 -11.82
CA TRP A 70 2.48 -13.83 -11.01
C TRP A 70 3.06 -12.42 -11.21
N LEU A 71 4.39 -12.30 -11.26
CA LEU A 71 5.05 -11.01 -11.53
C LEU A 71 4.67 -10.44 -12.90
N ARG A 72 4.64 -11.27 -13.95
CA ARG A 72 4.20 -10.82 -15.29
C ARG A 72 2.75 -10.37 -15.28
N GLU A 73 1.87 -11.09 -14.59
CA GLU A 73 0.46 -10.72 -14.46
C GLU A 73 0.30 -9.38 -13.74
N MET A 74 0.95 -9.20 -12.57
CA MET A 74 0.88 -7.95 -11.80
C MET A 74 1.41 -6.74 -12.58
N LEU A 75 2.45 -6.92 -13.39
CA LEU A 75 3.03 -5.84 -14.19
C LEU A 75 2.20 -5.49 -15.43
N SER A 76 1.45 -6.45 -15.99
CA SER A 76 0.73 -6.28 -17.25
C SER A 76 -0.75 -5.94 -17.09
N THR A 77 -1.35 -6.40 -15.99
CA THR A 77 -2.80 -6.35 -15.79
C THR A 77 -3.13 -5.55 -14.53
N PRO A 78 -3.62 -4.30 -14.68
CA PRO A 78 -4.18 -3.55 -13.56
C PRO A 78 -5.32 -4.33 -12.91
N LYS A 79 -5.39 -4.31 -11.60
CA LYS A 79 -6.50 -4.89 -10.83
C LYS A 79 -7.18 -3.77 -10.05
N ASP A 80 -8.47 -3.94 -9.79
CA ASP A 80 -9.20 -3.00 -8.96
C ASP A 80 -8.68 -3.06 -7.53
N GLU A 81 -8.21 -1.91 -7.04
CA GLU A 81 -7.71 -1.73 -5.69
C GLU A 81 -8.70 -0.90 -4.88
N PHE A 82 -9.19 -1.46 -3.78
CA PHE A 82 -10.20 -0.82 -2.92
C PHE A 82 -9.50 -0.10 -1.76
N PHE A 83 -9.00 1.10 -2.04
CA PHE A 83 -8.29 1.92 -1.06
C PHE A 83 -9.25 2.66 -0.11
N ASP A 84 -8.86 2.76 1.17
CA ASP A 84 -9.66 3.42 2.22
C ASP A 84 -9.94 4.90 1.91
N PHE A 85 -8.97 5.61 1.31
CA PHE A 85 -9.11 7.06 1.11
C PHE A 85 -10.14 7.41 0.02
N PRO A 86 -10.12 6.82 -1.20
CA PRO A 86 -11.23 6.95 -2.15
C PRO A 86 -12.60 6.57 -1.58
N ALA A 87 -12.66 5.53 -0.74
CA ALA A 87 -13.89 5.18 -0.03
C ALA A 87 -14.34 6.33 0.90
N ALA A 88 -13.43 6.91 1.69
CA ALA A 88 -13.73 8.07 2.54
C ALA A 88 -14.19 9.30 1.74
N ILE A 89 -13.59 9.57 0.58
CA ILE A 89 -14.02 10.65 -0.33
C ILE A 89 -15.46 10.42 -0.82
N SER A 90 -15.85 9.17 -1.08
CA SER A 90 -17.20 8.82 -1.53
C SER A 90 -18.28 9.14 -0.48
N PHE A 91 -17.91 9.25 0.79
CA PHE A 91 -18.81 9.57 1.91
C PHE A 91 -18.50 10.92 2.56
N LEU A 92 -17.69 11.77 1.91
CA LEU A 92 -17.18 13.02 2.46
C LEU A 92 -18.29 14.01 2.84
N ALA A 93 -19.43 13.98 2.14
CA ALA A 93 -20.60 14.81 2.40
C ALA A 93 -21.32 14.50 3.74
N LEU A 94 -20.96 13.42 4.43
CA LEU A 94 -21.44 13.13 5.78
C LEU A 94 -20.87 14.08 6.85
N LEU A 95 -19.79 14.79 6.52
CA LEU A 95 -19.17 15.79 7.40
C LEU A 95 -19.46 17.21 6.89
N PRO A 96 -19.53 18.22 7.78
CA PRO A 96 -19.56 19.61 7.36
C PRO A 96 -18.32 20.01 6.55
N PRO A 97 -18.42 20.91 5.56
CA PRO A 97 -17.29 21.34 4.74
C PRO A 97 -16.06 21.81 5.53
N GLU A 98 -16.27 22.51 6.65
CA GLU A 98 -15.16 22.99 7.50
C GLU A 98 -14.41 21.86 8.20
N GLU A 99 -15.10 20.81 8.62
CA GLU A 99 -14.48 19.63 9.22
C GLU A 99 -13.67 18.85 8.17
N VAL A 100 -14.22 18.71 6.96
CA VAL A 100 -13.51 18.12 5.84
C VAL A 100 -12.23 18.89 5.52
N ILE A 101 -12.29 20.22 5.39
CA ILE A 101 -11.11 21.04 5.13
C ILE A 101 -10.02 20.76 6.19
N LYS A 102 -10.41 20.75 7.47
CA LYS A 102 -9.47 20.50 8.58
C LYS A 102 -8.80 19.14 8.47
N GLU A 103 -9.53 18.06 8.21
CA GLU A 103 -8.95 16.72 8.09
C GLU A 103 -8.09 16.56 6.83
N LEU A 104 -8.51 17.13 5.69
CA LEU A 104 -7.71 17.13 4.47
C LEU A 104 -6.41 17.94 4.63
N GLN A 105 -6.43 19.07 5.35
CA GLN A 105 -5.22 19.83 5.66
C GLN A 105 -4.23 19.04 6.53
N LYS A 106 -4.72 18.29 7.52
CA LYS A 106 -3.85 17.38 8.31
C LYS A 106 -3.21 16.33 7.41
N ARG A 107 -4.00 15.73 6.51
CA ARG A 107 -3.51 14.73 5.55
C ARG A 107 -2.44 15.32 4.62
N ILE A 108 -2.66 16.54 4.10
CA ILE A 108 -1.69 17.28 3.29
C ILE A 108 -0.36 17.41 4.05
N SER A 109 -0.39 17.90 5.28
CA SER A 109 0.83 18.06 6.09
C SER A 109 1.59 16.75 6.27
N ILE A 110 0.88 15.64 6.58
CA ILE A 110 1.49 14.31 6.73
C ILE A 110 2.13 13.84 5.42
N LEU A 111 1.42 13.96 4.30
CA LEU A 111 1.91 13.54 3.00
C LEU A 111 3.11 14.38 2.54
N GLN A 112 3.12 15.69 2.80
CA GLN A 112 4.26 16.55 2.50
C GLN A 112 5.52 16.09 3.24
N THR A 113 5.43 15.89 4.55
CA THR A 113 6.55 15.39 5.35
C THR A 113 7.03 14.01 4.87
N LYS A 114 6.10 13.09 4.56
CA LYS A 114 6.46 11.77 4.01
C LYS A 114 7.19 11.86 2.68
N LEU A 115 6.69 12.69 1.76
CA LEU A 115 7.27 12.86 0.43
C LEU A 115 8.67 13.49 0.51
N GLU A 116 8.86 14.50 1.37
CA GLU A 116 10.16 15.15 1.60
C GLU A 116 11.18 14.18 2.18
N ASN A 117 10.80 13.44 3.23
CA ASN A 117 11.67 12.43 3.84
C ASN A 117 12.05 11.33 2.84
N SER A 118 11.08 10.84 2.07
CA SER A 118 11.32 9.83 1.05
C SER A 118 12.28 10.33 -0.02
N ARG A 119 12.05 11.55 -0.56
CA ARG A 119 12.94 12.16 -1.57
C ARG A 119 14.36 12.37 -1.06
N LYS A 120 14.51 12.77 0.21
CA LYS A 120 15.82 12.91 0.84
C LYS A 120 16.55 11.57 0.93
N SER A 121 15.89 10.53 1.47
CA SER A 121 16.47 9.19 1.60
C SER A 121 16.82 8.55 0.24
N THR A 122 16.00 8.76 -0.80
CA THR A 122 16.31 8.32 -2.16
C THR A 122 17.57 9.00 -2.69
N LYS A 123 17.72 10.32 -2.50
CA LYS A 123 18.92 11.05 -2.92
C LYS A 123 20.19 10.56 -2.21
N GLU A 124 20.11 10.32 -0.90
CA GLU A 124 21.21 9.76 -0.10
C GLU A 124 21.60 8.37 -0.62
N SER A 125 20.62 7.50 -0.87
CA SER A 125 20.87 6.15 -1.39
C SER A 125 21.54 6.17 -2.78
N ILE A 126 21.14 7.08 -3.66
CA ILE A 126 21.77 7.27 -4.97
C ILE A 126 23.22 7.75 -4.80
N ALA A 127 23.46 8.68 -3.87
CA ALA A 127 24.81 9.19 -3.59
C ALA A 127 25.73 8.10 -3.03
N ASP A 128 25.18 7.17 -2.25
CA ASP A 128 25.89 5.99 -1.72
C ASP A 128 26.11 4.89 -2.79
N GLY A 129 25.69 5.12 -4.03
CA GLY A 129 25.93 4.24 -5.17
C GLY A 129 24.87 3.16 -5.39
N LEU A 130 23.71 3.24 -4.72
CA LEU A 130 22.63 2.28 -4.93
C LEU A 130 22.03 2.45 -6.34
N PRO A 131 22.00 1.40 -7.18
CA PRO A 131 21.40 1.48 -8.50
C PRO A 131 19.90 1.81 -8.45
N ARG A 132 19.44 2.65 -9.38
CA ARG A 132 18.04 3.08 -9.53
C ARG A 132 17.04 1.92 -9.57
N LEU A 133 17.44 0.77 -10.11
CA LEU A 133 16.60 -0.44 -10.16
C LEU A 133 16.01 -0.81 -8.79
N PHE A 134 16.76 -0.59 -7.70
CA PHE A 134 16.34 -0.91 -6.34
C PHE A 134 15.56 0.22 -5.66
N LEU A 135 15.27 1.31 -6.38
CA LEU A 135 14.54 2.49 -5.91
C LEU A 135 13.20 2.66 -6.63
N LEU A 136 12.89 1.86 -7.65
CA LEU A 136 11.70 2.02 -8.48
C LEU A 136 10.39 1.99 -7.68
N GLU A 137 10.30 1.13 -6.65
CA GLU A 137 9.12 1.10 -5.79
C GLU A 137 8.94 2.40 -5.01
N ILE A 138 10.04 3.02 -4.56
CA ILE A 138 10.01 4.29 -3.83
C ILE A 138 9.68 5.44 -4.78
N GLU A 139 10.27 5.45 -5.98
CA GLU A 139 9.97 6.41 -7.03
C GLU A 139 8.47 6.40 -7.39
N TYR A 140 7.89 5.21 -7.58
CA TYR A 140 6.46 5.06 -7.86
C TYR A 140 5.58 5.62 -6.73
N GLN A 141 5.90 5.30 -5.47
CA GLN A 141 5.17 5.83 -4.32
C GLN A 141 5.28 7.35 -4.21
N GLN A 142 6.45 7.94 -4.50
CA GLN A 142 6.62 9.40 -4.52
C GLN A 142 5.75 10.08 -5.59
N VAL A 143 5.60 9.45 -6.77
CA VAL A 143 4.72 9.95 -7.84
C VAL A 143 3.26 9.97 -7.37
N LEU A 144 2.77 8.87 -6.79
CA LEU A 144 1.40 8.79 -6.28
C LEU A 144 1.13 9.79 -5.16
N GLN A 145 2.03 9.88 -4.17
CA GLN A 145 1.92 10.83 -3.06
C GLN A 145 1.91 12.28 -3.55
N HIS A 146 2.71 12.58 -4.57
CA HIS A 146 2.73 13.92 -5.16
C HIS A 146 1.43 14.25 -5.89
N ALA A 147 0.91 13.31 -6.69
CA ALA A 147 -0.36 13.47 -7.38
C ALA A 147 -1.52 13.68 -6.39
N GLU A 148 -1.56 12.87 -5.33
CA GLU A 148 -2.55 13.00 -4.27
C GLU A 148 -2.44 14.36 -3.56
N LEU A 149 -1.22 14.81 -3.23
CA LEU A 149 -1.01 16.14 -2.64
C LEU A 149 -1.50 17.28 -3.52
N MET A 150 -1.28 17.19 -4.84
CA MET A 150 -1.76 18.20 -5.77
C MET A 150 -3.29 18.24 -5.78
N TRP A 151 -3.93 17.09 -5.90
CA TRP A 151 -5.39 16.97 -5.89
C TRP A 151 -6.01 17.45 -4.58
N LEU A 152 -5.42 17.07 -3.43
CA LEU A 152 -5.89 17.49 -2.11
C LEU A 152 -5.87 19.01 -1.93
N LYS A 153 -4.81 19.67 -2.40
CA LYS A 153 -4.69 21.14 -2.32
C LYS A 153 -5.77 21.83 -3.15
N ASP A 154 -6.03 21.32 -4.35
CA ASP A 154 -7.07 21.82 -5.24
C ASP A 154 -8.48 21.66 -4.64
N ILE A 155 -8.79 20.48 -4.09
CA ILE A 155 -10.08 20.23 -3.43
C ILE A 155 -10.26 21.11 -2.20
N VAL A 156 -9.24 21.25 -1.34
CA VAL A 156 -9.33 22.14 -0.18
C VAL A 156 -9.60 23.58 -0.62
N GLN A 157 -8.90 24.07 -1.65
CA GLN A 157 -9.13 25.41 -2.20
C GLN A 157 -10.53 25.56 -2.79
N SER A 158 -11.03 24.54 -3.49
CA SER A 158 -12.37 24.51 -4.08
C SER A 158 -13.47 24.56 -3.03
N ILE A 159 -13.28 23.87 -1.90
CA ILE A 159 -14.23 23.92 -0.77
C ILE A 159 -14.16 25.28 -0.07
N GLN A 160 -12.95 25.81 0.19
CA GLN A 160 -12.76 27.12 0.83
C GLN A 160 -13.34 28.28 0.02
N SER A 161 -13.24 28.20 -1.31
CA SER A 161 -13.81 29.17 -2.24
C SER A 161 -15.30 28.95 -2.53
N HIS A 162 -15.94 27.97 -1.88
CA HIS A 162 -17.33 27.57 -2.09
C HIS A 162 -17.66 27.16 -3.54
N GLN A 163 -16.66 26.79 -4.35
CA GLN A 163 -16.89 26.15 -5.65
C GLN A 163 -17.46 24.74 -5.48
N ILE A 164 -17.03 24.06 -4.41
CA ILE A 164 -17.62 22.83 -3.91
C ILE A 164 -18.19 23.15 -2.54
N TRP A 165 -19.50 22.98 -2.37
CA TRP A 165 -20.17 23.23 -1.11
C TRP A 165 -21.36 22.30 -0.96
N TRP A 166 -21.69 21.96 0.28
CA TRP A 166 -22.89 21.20 0.62
C TRP A 166 -23.34 21.54 2.04
N ASP A 167 -24.63 21.39 2.26
CA ASP A 167 -25.27 21.29 3.56
C ASP A 167 -26.39 20.25 3.48
N ARG A 168 -27.06 20.01 4.60
CA ARG A 168 -28.13 19.00 4.65
C ARG A 168 -29.27 19.31 3.68
N GLU A 169 -29.70 20.57 3.61
CA GLU A 169 -30.84 20.97 2.77
C GLU A 169 -30.49 20.85 1.28
N TRP A 170 -29.27 21.23 0.90
CA TRP A 170 -28.77 21.10 -0.46
C TRP A 170 -28.65 19.63 -0.87
N LEU A 171 -28.12 18.77 0.01
CA LEU A 171 -28.03 17.32 -0.24
C LEU A 171 -29.42 16.69 -0.42
N GLU A 172 -30.39 17.06 0.43
CA GLU A 172 -31.78 16.59 0.31
C GLU A 172 -32.43 17.05 -1.02
N LYS A 173 -32.20 18.30 -1.44
CA LYS A 173 -32.68 18.82 -2.74
C LYS A 173 -32.07 18.08 -3.92
N ILE A 174 -30.75 17.83 -3.89
CA ILE A 174 -30.05 17.09 -4.93
C ILE A 174 -30.53 15.64 -4.97
N ALA A 175 -30.65 14.97 -3.82
CA ALA A 175 -31.18 13.61 -3.75
C ALA A 175 -32.58 13.52 -4.38
N GLN A 176 -33.51 14.41 -3.99
CA GLN A 176 -34.84 14.45 -4.60
C GLN A 176 -34.79 14.63 -6.12
N LYS A 177 -33.96 15.55 -6.63
CA LYS A 177 -33.82 15.80 -8.07
C LYS A 177 -33.36 14.57 -8.86
N PHE A 178 -32.45 13.77 -8.30
CA PHE A 178 -31.88 12.62 -9.00
C PHE A 178 -32.59 11.30 -8.69
N THR A 179 -33.35 11.18 -7.61
CA THR A 179 -34.26 10.04 -7.38
C THR A 179 -35.52 10.14 -8.23
N SER A 180 -36.03 11.37 -8.47
CA SER A 180 -37.25 11.58 -9.26
C SER A 180 -37.08 11.34 -10.77
N ALA A 181 -35.83 11.29 -11.26
CA ALA A 181 -35.52 11.13 -12.68
C ALA A 181 -35.44 9.65 -13.13
N GLU A 182 -35.54 8.70 -12.20
CA GLU A 182 -35.57 7.26 -12.50
C GLU A 182 -37.01 6.69 -12.62
N GLU A 183 -38.04 7.52 -12.42
CA GLU A 183 -39.46 7.12 -12.49
C GLU A 183 -40.20 7.57 -13.77
N GLU A 184 -39.53 8.18 -14.76
CA GLU A 184 -40.07 8.50 -16.11
C GLU A 184 -39.36 7.71 -17.23
#